data_AF-A0A934MUE4-F1
#
_entry.id   AF-A0A934MUE4-F1
#
_cell.length_a   1.000
_cell.length_b   1.000
_cell.length_c   1.000
_cell.angle_alpha   90.00
_cell.angle_beta   90.00
_cell.angle_gamma   90.00
#
_symmetry.space_group_name_H-M   'P 1'
#
loop_
_entity.id
_entity.type
_entity.pdbx_description
1 polymer ?
#
loop_
_entity_poly.entity_id
_entity_poly.type
_entity_poly.pdbx_seq_one_letter_code
_entity_poly.pdbx_strand_id
1 'polypeptide(L)'
;MKELNQQEIMNQLLPLVAPGTAFREGLENVLRAKTGALIVVGYSPEVMELVDGGFSINCDFTPNNLYELAKMDGAIILSEDFRRILFANTQLIPNSTIPSIETGIRHRTAERVAKQIGKLVVSISQRRNIITLYQGNMRYSLKEIGVILTKANQAIQTLEKYKAVLSQSFTNLSASEFEELVTLQEVANVIQRVEMVLRIKTEINRYVNELGTEGRLISMQMEELVGGVEEDAWFLLKDYSKDNHDDKIKEIRAALKKISSEELLDIHHIIRLLGYPYTASVTEESIQPRGYRLLHKIPRLPMVIIHNLVERFRHLPNIIAATIHQLDEVDGIGEVRARAIKEGMKRIQDQVLIDRQI
;
A
#
# COMPACT_ATOMS: atom_id res chain seq x y z
N MET A 1 17.87 -7.89 -20.08
CA MET A 1 16.61 -7.74 -19.32
C MET A 1 16.98 -7.62 -17.85
N LYS A 2 16.53 -6.59 -17.13
CA LYS A 2 16.72 -6.53 -15.66
C LYS A 2 16.03 -7.75 -15.06
N GLU A 3 16.72 -8.53 -14.23
CA GLU A 3 16.07 -9.53 -13.40
C GLU A 3 15.02 -8.81 -12.54
N LEU A 4 13.75 -9.17 -12.72
CA LEU A 4 12.67 -8.66 -11.88
C LEU A 4 12.96 -9.09 -10.44
N ASN A 5 12.85 -8.15 -9.50
CA ASN A 5 12.99 -8.47 -8.09
C ASN A 5 11.89 -9.47 -7.68
N GLN A 6 12.14 -10.38 -6.73
CA GLN A 6 11.15 -11.36 -6.26
C GLN A 6 9.82 -10.69 -5.85
N GLN A 7 9.90 -9.48 -5.28
CA GLN A 7 8.73 -8.70 -4.91
C GLN A 7 7.91 -8.24 -6.13
N GLU A 8 8.56 -7.89 -7.24
CA GLU A 8 7.90 -7.47 -8.48
C GLU A 8 7.19 -8.65 -9.15
N ILE A 9 7.86 -9.82 -9.20
CA ILE A 9 7.27 -11.07 -9.70
C ILE A 9 6.02 -11.42 -8.87
N MET A 10 6.12 -11.37 -7.54
CA MET A 10 5.00 -11.66 -6.66
C MET A 10 3.83 -10.69 -6.87
N ASN A 11 4.10 -9.39 -7.04
CA ASN A 11 3.07 -8.39 -7.31
C ASN A 11 2.35 -8.62 -8.66
N GLN A 12 3.01 -9.23 -9.64
CA GLN A 12 2.39 -9.60 -10.93
C GLN A 12 1.60 -10.92 -10.82
N LEU A 13 2.12 -11.88 -10.05
CA LEU A 13 1.52 -13.21 -9.93
C LEU A 13 0.30 -13.25 -9.03
N LEU A 14 0.36 -12.63 -7.84
CA LEU A 14 -0.72 -12.73 -6.84
C LEU A 14 -2.10 -12.36 -7.41
N PRO A 15 -2.27 -11.27 -8.19
CA PRO A 15 -3.56 -10.95 -8.79
C PRO A 15 -4.14 -12.05 -9.70
N LEU A 16 -3.29 -12.83 -10.37
CA LEU A 16 -3.71 -13.91 -11.29
C LEU A 16 -4.21 -15.16 -10.55
N VAL A 17 -3.79 -15.32 -9.30
CA VAL A 17 -4.14 -16.46 -8.42
C VAL A 17 -4.95 -16.01 -7.20
N ALA A 18 -5.41 -14.77 -7.18
CA ALA A 18 -6.19 -14.20 -6.09
C ALA A 18 -7.64 -14.74 -6.12
N PRO A 19 -8.31 -14.83 -4.95
CA PRO A 19 -9.74 -15.15 -4.89
C PRO A 19 -10.57 -14.25 -5.82
N GLY A 20 -11.56 -14.86 -6.47
CA GLY A 20 -12.40 -14.22 -7.50
C GLY A 20 -11.92 -14.44 -8.94
N THR A 21 -10.68 -14.91 -9.14
CA THR A 21 -10.23 -15.37 -10.47
C THR A 21 -10.70 -16.79 -10.74
N ALA A 22 -11.05 -17.08 -12.00
CA ALA A 22 -11.39 -18.44 -12.44
C ALA A 22 -10.23 -19.43 -12.20
N PHE A 23 -8.98 -18.96 -12.33
CA PHE A 23 -7.82 -19.79 -12.05
C PHE A 23 -7.75 -20.19 -10.59
N ARG A 24 -7.88 -19.23 -9.65
CA ARG A 24 -7.91 -19.55 -8.21
C ARG A 24 -9.06 -20.48 -7.85
N GLU A 25 -10.25 -20.26 -8.40
CA GLU A 25 -11.41 -21.14 -8.17
C GLU A 25 -11.10 -22.58 -8.62
N GLY A 26 -10.49 -22.76 -9.78
CA GLY A 26 -10.06 -24.08 -10.26
C GLY A 26 -9.02 -24.73 -9.35
N LEU A 27 -8.02 -23.98 -8.89
CA LEU A 27 -7.01 -24.48 -7.93
C LEU A 27 -7.65 -24.89 -6.60
N GLU A 28 -8.62 -24.10 -6.10
CA GLU A 28 -9.38 -24.41 -4.88
C GLU A 28 -10.24 -25.66 -5.04
N ASN A 29 -10.88 -25.88 -6.19
CA ASN A 29 -11.65 -27.09 -6.46
C ASN A 29 -10.77 -28.35 -6.41
N VAL A 30 -9.59 -28.29 -7.03
CA VAL A 30 -8.59 -29.36 -6.97
C VAL A 30 -8.13 -29.62 -5.52
N LEU A 31 -7.87 -28.54 -4.78
CA LEU A 31 -7.43 -28.63 -3.38
C LEU A 31 -8.51 -29.25 -2.48
N ARG A 32 -9.75 -28.78 -2.56
CA ARG A 32 -10.90 -29.25 -1.76
C ARG A 32 -11.24 -30.71 -2.02
N ALA A 33 -11.08 -31.16 -3.26
CA ALA A 33 -11.26 -32.56 -3.62
C ALA A 33 -10.13 -33.48 -3.12
N LYS A 34 -9.12 -32.91 -2.44
CA LYS A 34 -7.91 -33.61 -2.00
C LYS A 34 -7.23 -34.31 -3.17
N THR A 35 -7.16 -33.62 -4.31
CA THR A 35 -6.39 -34.06 -5.48
C THR A 35 -5.08 -33.28 -5.57
N GLY A 36 -4.02 -33.92 -6.08
CA GLY A 36 -2.77 -33.23 -6.38
C GLY A 36 -2.78 -32.74 -7.81
N ALA A 37 -2.09 -31.64 -8.09
CA ALA A 37 -1.93 -31.15 -9.47
C ALA A 37 -0.56 -30.52 -9.67
N LEU A 38 -0.05 -30.61 -10.89
CA LEU A 38 1.12 -29.89 -11.37
C LEU A 38 0.71 -29.13 -12.63
N ILE A 39 0.78 -27.81 -12.59
CA ILE A 39 0.23 -26.96 -13.66
C ILE A 39 1.34 -26.04 -14.14
N VAL A 40 1.60 -26.00 -15.44
CA VAL A 40 2.53 -25.07 -16.08
C VAL A 40 1.71 -24.04 -16.86
N VAL A 41 1.99 -22.75 -16.66
CA VAL A 41 1.30 -21.67 -17.35
C VAL A 41 2.23 -21.08 -18.40
N GLY A 42 1.80 -21.16 -19.67
CA GLY A 42 2.55 -20.74 -20.82
C GLY A 42 2.90 -21.92 -21.71
N TYR A 43 2.91 -21.64 -23.02
CA TYR A 43 3.27 -22.59 -24.05
C TYR A 43 4.40 -21.99 -24.87
N SER A 44 5.53 -22.69 -24.93
CA SER A 44 6.68 -22.31 -25.74
C SER A 44 7.44 -23.57 -26.16
N PRO A 45 8.32 -23.49 -27.18
CA PRO A 45 9.17 -24.62 -27.56
C PRO A 45 9.96 -25.18 -26.37
N GLU A 46 10.46 -24.32 -25.48
CA GLU A 46 11.20 -24.71 -24.28
C GLU A 46 10.34 -25.47 -23.27
N VAL A 47 9.04 -25.15 -23.18
CA VAL A 47 8.09 -25.94 -22.37
C VAL A 47 7.91 -27.32 -22.99
N MET A 48 7.76 -27.39 -24.31
CA MET A 48 7.49 -28.66 -25.01
C MET A 48 8.68 -29.61 -25.01
N GLU A 49 9.92 -29.11 -24.96
CA GLU A 49 11.12 -29.93 -24.75
C GLU A 49 11.11 -30.68 -23.41
N LEU A 50 10.39 -30.15 -22.41
CA LEU A 50 10.26 -30.78 -21.09
C LEU A 50 9.10 -31.77 -20.99
N VAL A 51 8.23 -31.78 -21.99
CA VAL A 51 6.94 -32.49 -21.96
C VAL A 51 7.08 -33.82 -22.67
N ASP A 52 6.81 -34.90 -21.94
CA ASP A 52 6.74 -36.25 -22.47
C ASP A 52 5.32 -36.82 -22.32
N GLY A 53 4.84 -37.48 -23.36
CA GLY A 53 3.50 -38.06 -23.44
C GLY A 53 2.35 -37.06 -23.25
N GLY A 54 1.24 -37.57 -22.69
CA GLY A 54 0.01 -36.82 -22.45
C GLY A 54 -0.90 -36.64 -23.66
N PHE A 55 -1.99 -35.89 -23.46
CA PHE A 55 -3.03 -35.66 -24.45
C PHE A 55 -3.12 -34.19 -24.79
N SER A 56 -3.22 -33.88 -26.09
CA SER A 56 -3.63 -32.54 -26.53
C SER A 56 -5.13 -32.39 -26.29
N ILE A 57 -5.48 -31.46 -25.40
CA ILE A 57 -6.87 -31.17 -25.02
C ILE A 57 -7.39 -29.99 -25.83
N ASN A 58 -6.64 -28.89 -25.83
CA ASN A 58 -6.95 -27.63 -26.50
C ASN A 58 -8.39 -27.12 -26.25
N CYS A 59 -8.86 -27.18 -25.00
CA CYS A 59 -10.20 -26.70 -24.62
C CYS A 59 -10.14 -25.33 -23.93
N ASP A 60 -11.27 -24.64 -23.85
CA ASP A 60 -11.37 -23.41 -23.08
C ASP A 60 -11.20 -23.69 -21.59
N PHE A 61 -10.51 -22.78 -20.92
CA PHE A 61 -10.30 -22.84 -19.48
C PHE A 61 -11.62 -22.57 -18.75
N THR A 62 -12.00 -23.50 -17.90
CA THR A 62 -13.00 -23.29 -16.85
C THR A 62 -12.49 -23.93 -15.55
N PRO A 63 -12.91 -23.42 -14.37
CA PRO A 63 -12.56 -24.05 -13.09
C PRO A 63 -12.90 -25.54 -13.06
N ASN A 64 -14.02 -25.93 -13.67
CA ASN A 64 -14.47 -27.33 -13.75
C ASN A 64 -13.59 -28.17 -14.68
N ASN A 65 -13.20 -27.64 -15.85
CA ASN A 65 -12.31 -28.37 -16.75
C ASN A 65 -10.95 -28.61 -16.10
N LEU A 66 -10.39 -27.61 -15.42
CA LEU A 66 -9.13 -27.76 -14.67
C LEU A 66 -9.28 -28.84 -13.59
N TYR A 67 -10.38 -28.79 -12.83
CA TYR A 67 -10.67 -29.75 -11.78
C TYR A 67 -10.77 -31.19 -12.29
N GLU A 68 -11.52 -31.42 -13.37
CA GLU A 68 -11.71 -32.75 -13.95
C GLU A 68 -10.40 -33.32 -14.51
N LEU A 69 -9.63 -32.51 -15.24
CA LEU A 69 -8.35 -32.93 -15.81
C LEU A 69 -7.29 -33.17 -14.73
N ALA A 70 -7.35 -32.47 -13.60
CA ALA A 70 -6.44 -32.67 -12.46
C ALA A 70 -6.66 -33.99 -11.72
N LYS A 71 -7.73 -34.74 -12.02
CA LYS A 71 -7.91 -36.12 -11.52
C LYS A 71 -6.97 -37.11 -12.21
N MET A 72 -6.46 -36.77 -13.39
CA MET A 72 -5.45 -37.56 -14.09
C MET A 72 -4.08 -37.35 -13.43
N ASP A 73 -3.23 -38.37 -13.49
CA ASP A 73 -1.82 -38.22 -13.10
C ASP A 73 -1.06 -37.31 -14.08
N GLY A 74 0.08 -36.79 -13.65
CA GLY A 74 0.95 -35.94 -14.48
C GLY A 74 0.70 -34.45 -14.30
N ALA A 75 1.03 -33.68 -15.33
CA ALA A 75 0.93 -32.24 -15.38
C ALA A 75 -0.11 -31.75 -16.40
N ILE A 76 -0.54 -30.51 -16.22
CA ILE A 76 -1.46 -29.77 -17.08
C ILE A 76 -0.71 -28.54 -17.61
N ILE A 77 -0.85 -28.25 -18.91
CA ILE A 77 -0.25 -27.08 -19.55
C ILE A 77 -1.36 -26.12 -19.96
N LEU A 78 -1.28 -24.88 -19.47
CA LEU A 78 -2.20 -23.80 -19.79
C LEU A 78 -1.58 -22.81 -20.77
N SER A 79 -2.41 -22.10 -21.51
CA SER A 79 -1.96 -20.92 -22.26
C SER A 79 -1.51 -19.79 -21.32
N GLU A 80 -0.64 -18.90 -21.81
CA GLU A 80 -0.06 -17.81 -21.00
C GLU A 80 -1.10 -16.79 -20.51
N ASP A 81 -2.22 -16.68 -21.23
CA ASP A 81 -3.37 -15.83 -20.90
C ASP A 81 -4.43 -16.52 -20.02
N PHE A 82 -4.15 -17.75 -19.56
CA PHE A 82 -5.06 -18.58 -18.75
C PHE A 82 -6.40 -18.91 -19.43
N ARG A 83 -6.52 -18.76 -20.75
CA ARG A 83 -7.78 -18.97 -21.47
C ARG A 83 -8.00 -20.39 -21.95
N ARG A 84 -6.94 -21.19 -22.10
CA ARG A 84 -7.05 -22.55 -22.65
C ARG A 84 -6.23 -23.55 -21.86
N ILE A 85 -6.74 -24.77 -21.79
CA ILE A 85 -6.01 -25.95 -21.33
C ILE A 85 -5.49 -26.68 -22.56
N LEU A 86 -4.17 -26.69 -22.75
CA LEU A 86 -3.53 -27.15 -23.96
C LEU A 86 -3.24 -28.65 -23.88
N PHE A 87 -2.67 -29.10 -22.76
CA PHE A 87 -2.31 -30.49 -22.53
C PHE A 87 -2.68 -30.93 -21.12
N ALA A 88 -2.94 -32.23 -20.96
CA ALA A 88 -3.13 -32.88 -19.67
C ALA A 88 -2.48 -34.27 -19.67
N ASN A 89 -2.23 -34.81 -18.48
CA ASN A 89 -1.52 -36.08 -18.28
C ASN A 89 -0.12 -36.10 -18.93
N THR A 90 0.57 -34.97 -18.90
CA THR A 90 1.95 -34.88 -19.40
C THR A 90 2.94 -35.19 -18.30
N GLN A 91 4.03 -35.89 -18.62
CA GLN A 91 5.16 -36.03 -17.71
C GLN A 91 6.16 -34.89 -17.96
N LEU A 92 6.57 -34.18 -16.90
CA LEU A 92 7.58 -33.13 -17.01
C LEU A 92 8.96 -33.67 -16.62
N ILE A 93 9.95 -33.50 -17.50
CA ILE A 93 11.31 -34.02 -17.35
C ILE A 93 12.31 -32.84 -17.33
N PRO A 94 12.39 -32.06 -16.23
CA PRO A 94 13.36 -30.98 -16.11
C PRO A 94 14.79 -31.50 -15.90
N ASN A 95 15.77 -30.64 -16.16
CA ASN A 95 17.18 -30.96 -15.94
C ASN A 95 17.44 -31.33 -14.46
N SER A 96 18.00 -32.52 -14.23
CA SER A 96 18.22 -33.08 -12.90
C SER A 96 19.35 -32.38 -12.12
N THR A 97 20.23 -31.65 -12.81
CA THR A 97 21.33 -30.89 -12.20
C THR A 97 20.87 -29.58 -11.55
N ILE A 98 19.65 -29.11 -11.88
CA ILE A 98 19.09 -27.89 -11.26
C ILE A 98 18.82 -28.17 -9.77
N PRO A 99 19.38 -27.36 -8.86
CA PRO A 99 19.20 -27.55 -7.43
C PRO A 99 17.75 -27.26 -7.02
N SER A 100 17.24 -28.10 -6.11
CA SER A 100 15.90 -27.96 -5.55
C SER A 100 15.96 -28.22 -4.05
N ILE A 101 15.25 -27.39 -3.28
CA ILE A 101 15.14 -27.51 -1.83
C ILE A 101 13.83 -28.21 -1.42
N GLU A 102 12.95 -28.51 -2.37
CA GLU A 102 11.65 -29.09 -2.11
C GLU A 102 11.71 -30.57 -1.72
N THR A 103 10.79 -30.95 -0.83
CA THR A 103 10.57 -32.35 -0.42
C THR A 103 9.37 -32.92 -1.14
N GLY A 104 9.60 -33.84 -2.08
CA GLY A 104 8.57 -34.53 -2.87
C GLY A 104 8.73 -34.35 -4.38
N ILE A 105 8.49 -35.41 -5.15
CA ILE A 105 8.76 -35.44 -6.59
C ILE A 105 8.02 -34.32 -7.34
N ARG A 106 6.75 -34.07 -7.03
CA ARG A 106 5.94 -33.03 -7.68
C ARG A 106 6.49 -31.62 -7.43
N HIS A 107 6.79 -31.27 -6.18
CA HIS A 107 7.34 -29.96 -5.82
C HIS A 107 8.77 -29.76 -6.36
N ARG A 108 9.60 -30.81 -6.34
CA ARG A 108 10.94 -30.76 -6.96
C ARG A 108 10.87 -30.54 -8.47
N THR A 109 9.93 -31.20 -9.12
CA THR A 109 9.68 -31.02 -10.56
C THR A 109 9.20 -29.61 -10.82
N ALA A 110 8.22 -29.12 -10.06
CA ALA A 110 7.70 -27.75 -10.19
C ALA A 110 8.79 -26.69 -10.06
N GLU A 111 9.62 -26.78 -9.01
CA GLU A 111 10.71 -25.82 -8.78
C GLU A 111 11.74 -25.85 -9.92
N ARG A 112 12.14 -27.05 -10.37
CA ARG A 112 13.14 -27.18 -11.44
C ARG A 112 12.63 -26.70 -12.78
N VAL A 113 11.38 -27.04 -13.13
CA VAL A 113 10.73 -26.54 -14.35
C VAL A 113 10.69 -25.01 -14.28
N ALA A 114 10.16 -24.43 -13.19
CA ALA A 114 10.09 -22.98 -13.04
C ALA A 114 11.45 -22.26 -13.16
N LYS A 115 12.52 -22.84 -12.60
CA LYS A 115 13.90 -22.32 -12.76
C LYS A 115 14.43 -22.44 -14.19
N GLN A 116 14.09 -23.52 -14.89
CA GLN A 116 14.58 -23.81 -16.23
C GLN A 116 13.92 -22.94 -17.30
N ILE A 117 12.59 -22.78 -17.24
CA ILE A 117 11.82 -22.06 -18.28
C ILE A 117 11.42 -20.64 -17.88
N GLY A 118 11.56 -20.26 -16.60
CA GLY A 118 11.19 -18.93 -16.10
C GLY A 118 9.68 -18.64 -16.10
N LYS A 119 8.84 -19.62 -16.42
CA LYS A 119 7.36 -19.52 -16.41
C LYS A 119 6.78 -19.91 -15.06
N LEU A 120 5.51 -19.56 -14.85
CA LEU A 120 4.76 -19.93 -13.65
C LEU A 120 4.45 -21.43 -13.65
N VAL A 121 4.82 -22.09 -12.56
CA VAL A 121 4.47 -23.48 -12.28
C VAL A 121 3.76 -23.55 -10.94
N VAL A 122 2.59 -24.18 -10.90
CA VAL A 122 1.78 -24.35 -9.70
C VAL A 122 1.78 -25.82 -9.29
N SER A 123 2.06 -26.09 -8.03
CA SER A 123 1.99 -27.43 -7.44
C SER A 123 0.96 -27.43 -6.32
N ILE A 124 0.00 -28.36 -6.39
CA ILE A 124 -1.01 -28.61 -5.36
C ILE A 124 -0.65 -29.89 -4.62
N SER A 125 -0.45 -29.77 -3.31
CA SER A 125 -0.15 -30.90 -2.44
C SER A 125 -1.43 -31.43 -1.78
N GLN A 126 -1.87 -32.61 -2.22
CA GLN A 126 -2.98 -33.33 -1.58
C GLN A 126 -2.77 -33.52 -0.07
N ARG A 127 -1.56 -33.92 0.36
CA ARG A 127 -1.29 -34.25 1.76
C ARG A 127 -1.18 -33.01 2.65
N ARG A 128 -0.58 -31.94 2.14
CA ARG A 128 -0.33 -30.70 2.92
C ARG A 128 -1.45 -29.68 2.78
N ASN A 129 -2.44 -29.94 1.94
CA ASN A 129 -3.52 -29.01 1.62
C ASN A 129 -2.99 -27.60 1.28
N ILE A 130 -1.96 -27.53 0.44
CA ILE A 130 -1.29 -26.27 0.11
C ILE A 130 -1.07 -26.14 -1.39
N ILE A 131 -1.27 -24.92 -1.90
CA ILE A 131 -0.97 -24.52 -3.27
C ILE A 131 0.36 -23.74 -3.23
N THR A 132 1.34 -24.17 -4.01
CA THR A 132 2.65 -23.50 -4.09
C THR A 132 2.92 -23.05 -5.52
N LEU A 133 3.33 -21.80 -5.65
CA LEU A 133 3.70 -21.13 -6.90
C LEU A 133 5.23 -21.08 -7.00
N TYR A 134 5.73 -21.36 -8.20
CA TYR A 134 7.13 -21.25 -8.56
C TYR A 134 7.26 -20.44 -9.84
N GLN A 135 8.20 -19.49 -9.89
CA GLN A 135 8.57 -18.79 -11.12
C GLN A 135 10.04 -18.35 -11.03
N GLY A 136 10.89 -18.88 -11.90
CA GLY A 136 12.34 -18.71 -11.75
C GLY A 136 12.80 -19.20 -10.38
N ASN A 137 13.48 -18.33 -9.62
CA ASN A 137 13.92 -18.61 -8.25
C ASN A 137 12.87 -18.27 -7.17
N MET A 138 11.71 -17.72 -7.54
CA MET A 138 10.65 -17.38 -6.59
C MET A 138 9.86 -18.63 -6.20
N ARG A 139 9.58 -18.75 -4.90
CA ARG A 139 8.71 -19.76 -4.31
C ARG A 139 7.73 -19.08 -3.37
N TYR A 140 6.44 -19.28 -3.58
CA TYR A 140 5.40 -18.71 -2.72
C TYR A 140 4.30 -19.74 -2.44
N SER A 141 4.02 -20.01 -1.16
CA SER A 141 2.89 -20.84 -0.77
C SER A 141 1.68 -19.96 -0.51
N LEU A 142 0.59 -20.20 -1.25
CA LEU A 142 -0.67 -19.49 -1.03
C LEU A 142 -1.21 -19.84 0.36
N LYS A 143 -1.50 -18.80 1.14
CA LYS A 143 -2.14 -18.95 2.46
C LYS A 143 -3.62 -19.23 2.28
N GLU A 144 -4.23 -19.80 3.32
CA GLU A 144 -5.67 -19.95 3.39
C GLU A 144 -6.35 -18.58 3.52
N ILE A 145 -7.46 -18.39 2.80
CA ILE A 145 -8.21 -17.14 2.77
C ILE A 145 -8.56 -16.67 4.20
N GLY A 146 -9.04 -17.58 5.06
CA GLY A 146 -9.39 -17.29 6.45
C GLY A 146 -8.22 -16.78 7.30
N VAL A 147 -7.01 -17.27 7.05
CA VAL A 147 -5.79 -16.80 7.74
C VAL A 147 -5.45 -15.37 7.31
N ILE A 148 -5.56 -15.07 6.01
CA ILE A 148 -5.29 -13.73 5.48
C ILE A 148 -6.35 -12.74 5.99
N LEU A 149 -7.64 -13.12 5.96
CA LEU A 149 -8.74 -12.32 6.51
C LEU A 149 -8.56 -12.01 7.99
N THR A 150 -8.14 -12.99 8.80
CA THR A 150 -7.89 -12.78 10.23
C THR A 150 -6.78 -11.75 10.45
N LYS A 151 -5.67 -11.84 9.70
CA LYS A 151 -4.56 -10.86 9.78
C LYS A 151 -4.98 -9.48 9.29
N ALA A 152 -5.75 -9.41 8.21
CA ALA A 152 -6.28 -8.16 7.67
C ALA A 152 -7.17 -7.43 8.70
N ASN A 153 -8.08 -8.17 9.36
CA ASN A 153 -8.93 -7.62 10.43
C ASN A 153 -8.10 -7.12 11.63
N GLN A 154 -7.07 -7.85 12.04
CA GLN A 154 -6.16 -7.39 13.10
C GLN A 154 -5.40 -6.11 12.71
N ALA A 155 -4.98 -6.02 11.45
CA ALA A 155 -4.33 -4.83 10.92
C ALA A 155 -5.29 -3.63 10.87
N ILE A 156 -6.55 -3.82 10.50
CA ILE A 156 -7.60 -2.78 10.56
C ILE A 156 -7.82 -2.28 11.99
N GLN A 157 -7.98 -3.18 12.96
CA GLN A 157 -8.13 -2.77 14.38
C GLN A 157 -6.90 -2.01 14.90
N THR A 158 -5.72 -2.37 14.40
CA THR A 158 -4.49 -1.63 14.70
C THR A 158 -4.54 -0.25 14.06
N LEU A 159 -4.90 -0.17 12.78
CA LEU A 159 -5.06 1.09 12.04
C LEU A 159 -6.03 2.05 12.74
N GLU A 160 -7.18 1.56 13.22
CA GLU A 160 -8.15 2.35 13.98
C GLU A 160 -7.53 3.00 15.22
N LYS A 161 -6.78 2.23 16.02
CA LYS A 161 -6.09 2.75 17.21
C LYS A 161 -5.05 3.81 16.84
N TYR A 162 -4.25 3.55 15.82
CA TYR A 162 -3.24 4.50 15.35
C TYR A 162 -3.87 5.77 14.78
N LYS A 163 -4.98 5.64 14.04
CA LYS A 163 -5.73 6.77 13.50
C LYS A 163 -6.34 7.62 14.60
N ALA A 164 -6.90 7.03 15.65
CA ALA A 164 -7.44 7.77 16.79
C ALA A 164 -6.37 8.63 17.45
N VAL A 165 -5.19 8.06 17.73
CA VAL A 165 -4.08 8.80 18.33
C VAL A 165 -3.51 9.86 17.38
N LEU A 166 -3.45 9.58 16.07
CA LEU A 166 -3.06 10.56 15.07
C LEU A 166 -4.05 11.73 15.01
N SER A 167 -5.36 11.46 15.03
CA SER A 167 -6.39 12.50 15.05
C SER A 167 -6.21 13.41 16.27
N GLN A 168 -6.00 12.83 17.46
CA GLN A 168 -5.73 13.64 18.66
C GLN A 168 -4.45 14.46 18.53
N SER A 169 -3.40 13.88 17.93
CA SER A 169 -2.13 14.60 17.73
C SER A 169 -2.30 15.78 16.77
N PHE A 170 -3.14 15.66 15.74
CA PHE A 170 -3.50 16.79 14.88
C PHE A 170 -4.37 17.82 15.60
N THR A 171 -5.28 17.43 16.48
CA THR A 171 -6.07 18.36 17.30
C THR A 171 -5.14 19.18 18.21
N ASN A 172 -4.23 18.50 18.92
CA ASN A 172 -3.25 19.14 19.79
C ASN A 172 -2.35 20.10 19.01
N LEU A 173 -1.79 19.67 17.88
CA LEU A 173 -0.98 20.52 17.01
C LEU A 173 -1.79 21.75 16.53
N SER A 174 -3.06 21.56 16.15
CA SER A 174 -3.90 22.69 15.72
C SER A 174 -4.10 23.70 16.86
N ALA A 175 -4.22 23.25 18.11
CA ALA A 175 -4.33 24.15 19.25
C ALA A 175 -3.03 24.92 19.46
N SER A 176 -1.89 24.24 19.44
CA SER A 176 -0.57 24.85 19.51
C SER A 176 -0.33 25.86 18.38
N GLU A 177 -0.86 25.60 17.17
CA GLU A 177 -0.80 26.51 16.02
C GLU A 177 -1.58 27.81 16.24
N PHE A 178 -2.75 27.75 16.90
CA PHE A 178 -3.52 28.94 17.25
C PHE A 178 -2.94 29.70 18.46
N GLU A 179 -2.27 28.99 19.37
CA GLU A 179 -1.61 29.57 20.55
C GLU A 179 -0.21 30.10 20.25
N GLU A 180 0.33 29.85 19.04
CA GLU A 180 1.68 30.22 18.62
C GLU A 180 2.80 29.53 19.44
N LEU A 181 2.53 28.31 19.91
CA LEU A 181 3.40 27.52 20.81
C LEU A 181 3.95 26.24 20.15
N VAL A 182 3.84 26.10 18.83
CA VAL A 182 4.29 24.90 18.12
C VAL A 182 5.80 24.77 18.21
N THR A 183 6.27 23.56 18.51
CA THR A 183 7.71 23.21 18.47
C THR A 183 8.02 22.25 17.33
N LEU A 184 9.26 22.25 16.84
CA LEU A 184 9.69 21.27 15.84
C LEU A 184 9.55 19.82 16.35
N GLN A 185 9.71 19.60 17.65
CA GLN A 185 9.51 18.30 18.26
C GLN A 185 8.06 17.84 18.17
N GLU A 186 7.09 18.71 18.45
CA GLU A 186 5.67 18.40 18.30
C GLU A 186 5.33 18.03 16.85
N VAL A 187 5.79 18.83 15.88
CA VAL A 187 5.58 18.58 14.44
C VAL A 187 6.16 17.23 14.02
N ALA A 188 7.40 16.94 14.43
CA ALA A 188 8.06 15.69 14.09
C ALA A 188 7.34 14.47 14.69
N ASN A 189 6.80 14.58 15.91
CA ASN A 189 5.95 13.55 16.51
C ASN A 189 4.65 13.32 15.70
N VAL A 190 4.00 14.37 15.20
CA VAL A 190 2.81 14.22 14.35
C VAL A 190 3.18 13.52 13.03
N ILE A 191 4.27 13.93 12.38
CA ILE A 191 4.78 13.29 11.14
C ILE A 191 5.10 11.82 11.38
N GLN A 192 5.72 11.49 12.52
CA GLN A 192 5.98 10.10 12.90
C GLN A 192 4.68 9.29 12.93
N ARG A 193 3.64 9.80 13.60
CA ARG A 193 2.34 9.11 13.68
C ARG A 193 1.65 8.98 12.34
N VAL A 194 1.75 9.98 11.47
CA VAL A 194 1.28 9.90 10.08
C VAL A 194 1.96 8.73 9.38
N GLU A 195 3.29 8.65 9.44
CA GLU A 195 4.06 7.60 8.77
C GLU A 195 3.69 6.20 9.32
N MET A 196 3.46 6.07 10.63
CA MET A 196 2.98 4.81 11.22
C MET A 196 1.63 4.36 10.63
N VAL A 197 0.67 5.28 10.48
CA VAL A 197 -0.64 5.01 9.85
C VAL A 197 -0.46 4.57 8.39
N LEU A 198 0.38 5.26 7.62
CA LEU A 198 0.63 4.95 6.20
C LEU A 198 1.36 3.61 6.00
N ARG A 199 2.21 3.19 6.95
CA ARG A 199 2.83 1.86 6.95
C ARG A 199 1.81 0.76 7.15
N ILE A 200 0.91 0.91 8.12
CA ILE A 200 -0.16 -0.06 8.36
C ILE A 200 -1.09 -0.15 7.14
N LYS A 201 -1.45 1.00 6.53
CA LYS A 201 -2.18 1.03 5.25
C LYS A 201 -1.48 0.20 4.17
N THR A 202 -0.16 0.38 4.03
CA THR A 202 0.63 -0.36 3.03
C THR A 202 0.63 -1.87 3.32
N GLU A 203 0.64 -2.27 4.58
CA GLU A 203 0.52 -3.68 4.97
C GLU A 203 -0.88 -4.24 4.66
N ILE A 204 -1.95 -3.52 5.00
CA ILE A 204 -3.33 -3.92 4.69
C ILE A 204 -3.53 -4.09 3.19
N ASN A 205 -3.00 -3.18 2.38
CA ASN A 205 -3.05 -3.29 0.91
C ASN A 205 -2.44 -4.60 0.39
N ARG A 206 -1.40 -5.14 1.05
CA ARG A 206 -0.85 -6.45 0.67
C ARG A 206 -1.85 -7.57 0.95
N TYR A 207 -2.54 -7.53 2.08
CA TYR A 207 -3.60 -8.49 2.38
C TYR A 207 -4.78 -8.36 1.41
N VAL A 208 -5.21 -7.14 1.08
CA VAL A 208 -6.29 -6.91 0.10
C VAL A 208 -5.92 -7.48 -1.27
N ASN A 209 -4.68 -7.26 -1.73
CA ASN A 209 -4.20 -7.82 -2.99
C ASN A 209 -4.15 -9.36 -2.97
N GLU A 210 -3.73 -9.98 -1.85
CA GLU A 210 -3.76 -11.44 -1.70
C GLU A 210 -5.21 -11.99 -1.62
N LEU A 211 -6.16 -11.21 -1.11
CA LEU A 211 -7.57 -11.60 -0.94
C LEU A 211 -8.41 -11.40 -2.21
N GLY A 212 -7.96 -10.60 -3.18
CA GLY A 212 -8.72 -10.34 -4.40
C GLY A 212 -10.14 -9.84 -4.09
N THR A 213 -11.16 -10.51 -4.63
CA THR A 213 -12.57 -10.11 -4.41
C THR A 213 -13.01 -10.22 -2.94
N GLU A 214 -12.43 -11.15 -2.18
CA GLU A 214 -12.73 -11.33 -0.75
C GLU A 214 -12.18 -10.16 0.11
N GLY A 215 -11.26 -9.36 -0.44
CA GLY A 215 -10.65 -8.22 0.23
C GLY A 215 -11.49 -6.93 0.18
N ARG A 216 -12.64 -6.94 -0.52
CA ARG A 216 -13.43 -5.74 -0.80
C ARG A 216 -13.81 -4.96 0.47
N LEU A 217 -14.35 -5.66 1.48
CA LEU A 217 -14.77 -5.01 2.73
C LEU A 217 -13.59 -4.41 3.50
N ILE A 218 -12.46 -5.12 3.53
CA ILE A 218 -11.22 -4.63 4.15
C ILE A 218 -10.72 -3.36 3.44
N SER A 219 -10.75 -3.33 2.10
CA SER A 219 -10.35 -2.15 1.32
C SER A 219 -11.22 -0.94 1.66
N MET A 220 -12.55 -1.13 1.69
CA MET A 220 -13.49 -0.07 2.02
C MET A 220 -13.25 0.50 3.42
N GLN A 221 -13.07 -0.37 4.43
CA GLN A 221 -12.78 0.05 5.80
C GLN A 221 -11.45 0.81 5.90
N MET A 222 -10.40 0.31 5.23
CA MET A 222 -9.10 0.98 5.21
C MET A 222 -9.18 2.36 4.54
N GLU A 223 -9.86 2.47 3.40
CA GLU A 223 -10.05 3.72 2.67
C GLU A 223 -10.80 4.76 3.50
N GLU A 224 -11.84 4.35 4.22
CA GLU A 224 -12.60 5.21 5.14
C GLU A 224 -11.70 5.72 6.28
N LEU A 225 -10.91 4.84 6.92
CA LEU A 225 -10.05 5.20 8.05
C LEU A 225 -8.89 6.13 7.66
N VAL A 226 -8.31 5.95 6.48
CA VAL A 226 -7.15 6.74 6.00
C VAL A 226 -7.57 7.91 5.12
N GLY A 227 -8.88 8.09 4.88
CA GLY A 227 -9.42 9.23 4.16
C GLY A 227 -8.87 10.55 4.70
N GLY A 228 -8.37 11.40 3.79
CA GLY A 228 -7.78 12.71 4.12
C GLY A 228 -6.40 12.69 4.79
N VAL A 229 -5.93 11.58 5.35
CA VAL A 229 -4.64 11.52 6.08
C VAL A 229 -3.45 11.85 5.17
N GLU A 230 -3.42 11.35 3.93
CA GLU A 230 -2.33 11.64 2.99
C GLU A 230 -2.29 13.11 2.56
N GLU A 231 -3.44 13.76 2.50
CA GLU A 231 -3.59 15.17 2.16
C GLU A 231 -3.19 16.05 3.35
N ASP A 232 -3.67 15.73 4.56
CA ASP A 232 -3.24 16.38 5.80
C ASP A 232 -1.72 16.25 6.00
N ALA A 233 -1.15 15.08 5.68
CA ALA A 233 0.29 14.84 5.72
C ALA A 233 1.05 15.74 4.72
N TRP A 234 0.51 15.90 3.52
CA TRP A 234 1.09 16.80 2.52
C TRP A 234 1.11 18.24 3.01
N PHE A 235 0.00 18.73 3.55
CA PHE A 235 -0.08 20.09 4.06
C PHE A 235 0.73 20.33 5.33
N LEU A 236 0.83 19.33 6.22
CA LEU A 236 1.72 19.36 7.37
C LEU A 236 3.18 19.57 6.93
N LEU A 237 3.63 18.82 5.92
CA LEU A 237 4.98 19.00 5.38
C LEU A 237 5.14 20.35 4.68
N LYS A 238 4.12 20.83 3.95
CA LYS A 238 4.13 22.19 3.36
C LYS A 238 4.27 23.29 4.40
N ASP A 239 3.64 23.12 5.56
CA ASP A 239 3.65 24.12 6.62
C ASP A 239 4.98 24.17 7.35
N TYR A 240 5.64 23.03 7.57
CA TYR A 240 6.79 22.95 8.47
C TYR A 240 8.10 22.50 7.85
N SER A 241 8.14 22.11 6.57
CA SER A 241 9.44 21.86 5.92
C SER A 241 10.18 23.17 5.71
N LYS A 242 11.50 23.17 5.85
CA LYS A 242 12.33 24.36 5.61
C LYS A 242 12.16 24.86 4.18
N ASP A 243 12.13 23.94 3.23
CA ASP A 243 11.79 24.17 1.83
C ASP A 243 10.43 23.52 1.52
N ASN A 244 9.48 24.35 1.08
CA ASN A 244 8.10 23.96 0.84
C ASN A 244 7.78 23.72 -0.64
N HIS A 245 8.77 23.67 -1.55
CA HIS A 245 8.52 23.34 -2.95
C HIS A 245 7.99 21.91 -3.10
N ASP A 246 7.05 21.68 -4.01
CA ASP A 246 6.38 20.38 -4.21
C ASP A 246 7.36 19.22 -4.36
N ASP A 247 8.44 19.42 -5.12
CA ASP A 247 9.43 18.38 -5.37
C ASP A 247 10.21 18.04 -4.09
N LYS A 248 10.48 19.04 -3.25
CA LYS A 248 11.11 18.78 -1.95
C LYS A 248 10.18 18.01 -1.00
N ILE A 249 8.90 18.36 -0.98
CA ILE A 249 7.90 17.61 -0.19
C ILE A 249 7.80 16.16 -0.66
N LYS A 250 7.81 15.92 -1.98
CA LYS A 250 7.85 14.55 -2.55
C LYS A 250 9.11 13.79 -2.12
N GLU A 251 10.27 14.43 -2.13
CA GLU A 251 11.53 13.83 -1.65
C GLU A 251 11.42 13.42 -0.17
N ILE A 252 10.92 14.32 0.69
CA ILE A 252 10.76 14.06 2.13
C ILE A 252 9.82 12.88 2.34
N ARG A 253 8.66 12.85 1.66
CA ARG A 253 7.71 11.71 1.74
C ARG A 253 8.34 10.41 1.27
N ALA A 254 9.10 10.44 0.18
CA ALA A 254 9.80 9.26 -0.33
C ALA A 254 10.89 8.77 0.63
N ALA A 255 11.55 9.68 1.34
CA ALA A 255 12.51 9.35 2.39
C ALA A 255 11.82 8.72 3.61
N LEU A 256 10.76 9.34 4.14
CA LEU A 256 9.96 8.83 5.27
C LEU A 256 9.42 7.41 5.03
N LYS A 257 9.00 7.12 3.79
CA LYS A 257 8.54 5.77 3.41
C LYS A 257 9.66 4.71 3.46
N LYS A 258 10.93 5.12 3.34
CA LYS A 258 12.09 4.23 3.24
C LYS A 258 12.84 4.04 4.57
N ILE A 259 12.68 4.94 5.55
CA ILE A 259 13.39 4.81 6.82
C ILE A 259 12.98 3.52 7.54
N SER A 260 13.89 2.94 8.32
CA SER A 260 13.59 1.76 9.12
C SER A 260 12.62 2.06 10.26
N SER A 261 12.08 1.02 10.91
CA SER A 261 11.25 1.21 12.11
C SER A 261 12.04 1.80 13.27
N GLU A 262 13.35 1.55 13.36
CA GLU A 262 14.23 2.11 14.38
C GLU A 262 14.52 3.58 14.12
N GLU A 263 14.81 3.94 12.87
CA GLU A 263 15.04 5.33 12.45
C GLU A 263 13.77 6.19 12.59
N LEU A 264 12.59 5.60 12.39
CA LEU A 264 11.31 6.29 12.60
C LEU A 264 11.12 6.69 14.07
N LEU A 265 11.68 5.93 15.03
CA LEU A 265 11.61 6.27 16.46
C LEU A 265 12.54 7.42 16.84
N ASP A 266 13.55 7.70 16.02
CA ASP A 266 14.45 8.84 16.20
C ASP A 266 13.81 10.13 15.64
N ILE A 267 13.22 10.92 16.54
CA ILE A 267 12.63 12.22 16.20
C ILE A 267 13.65 13.16 15.54
N HIS A 268 14.93 13.06 15.88
CA HIS A 268 15.98 13.89 15.27
C HIS A 268 16.24 13.52 13.81
N HIS A 269 16.03 12.26 13.44
CA HIS A 269 16.06 11.85 12.05
C HIS A 269 14.96 12.55 11.24
N ILE A 270 13.74 12.61 11.76
CA ILE A 270 12.60 13.28 11.11
C ILE A 270 12.86 14.78 10.95
N ILE A 271 13.37 15.44 12.00
CA ILE A 271 13.69 16.88 11.96
C ILE A 271 14.76 17.20 10.89
N ARG A 272 15.77 16.33 10.74
CA ARG A 272 16.77 16.47 9.66
C ARG A 272 16.16 16.31 8.28
N LEU A 273 15.22 15.37 8.10
CA LEU A 273 14.51 15.21 6.83
C LEU A 273 13.71 16.47 6.46
N LEU A 274 13.16 17.19 7.43
CA LEU A 274 12.49 18.47 7.22
C LEU A 274 13.45 19.62 6.84
N GLY A 275 14.76 19.41 6.92
CA GLY A 275 15.79 20.37 6.53
C GLY A 275 16.32 21.23 7.67
N TYR A 276 16.02 20.91 8.93
CA TYR A 276 16.50 21.65 10.09
C TYR A 276 17.81 21.06 10.64
N PRO A 277 18.77 21.91 11.07
CA PRO A 277 19.97 21.45 11.74
C PRO A 277 19.62 20.88 13.12
N TYR A 278 20.39 19.89 13.55
CA TYR A 278 20.24 19.30 14.87
C TYR A 278 21.05 20.09 15.91
N THR A 279 20.42 21.09 16.51
CA THR A 279 20.95 21.78 17.70
C THR A 279 19.83 21.88 18.73
N ALA A 280 20.11 21.56 20.00
CA ALA A 280 19.11 21.52 21.07
C ALA A 280 18.30 22.82 21.21
N SER A 281 18.90 23.97 20.89
CA SER A 281 18.22 25.26 20.86
C SER A 281 17.13 25.35 19.78
N VAL A 282 17.34 24.75 18.61
CA VAL A 282 16.42 24.85 17.46
C VAL A 282 15.18 23.97 17.65
N THR A 283 15.27 22.92 18.47
CA THR A 283 14.13 22.04 18.74
C THR A 283 13.14 22.61 19.75
N GLU A 284 13.58 23.51 20.62
CA GLU A 284 12.76 24.18 21.64
C GLU A 284 12.24 25.55 21.19
N GLU A 285 12.76 26.10 20.08
CA GLU A 285 12.25 27.33 19.49
C GLU A 285 10.85 27.13 18.90
N SER A 286 9.98 28.13 19.14
CA SER A 286 8.65 28.15 18.54
C SER A 286 8.77 28.34 17.03
N ILE A 287 8.03 27.52 16.27
CA ILE A 287 7.95 27.58 14.81
C ILE A 287 6.52 27.91 14.37
N GLN A 288 6.38 28.82 13.40
CA GLN A 288 5.06 29.21 12.90
C GLN A 288 4.72 28.44 11.62
N PRO A 289 3.53 27.80 11.53
CA PRO A 289 3.06 27.19 10.29
C PRO A 289 2.84 28.25 9.22
N ARG A 290 2.92 27.84 7.95
CA ARG A 290 2.57 28.71 6.83
C ARG A 290 1.06 28.91 6.70
N GLY A 291 0.28 27.86 6.96
CA GLY A 291 -1.18 27.87 7.06
C GLY A 291 -1.91 26.96 6.08
N TYR A 292 -1.22 26.20 5.23
CA TYR A 292 -1.83 25.33 4.23
C TYR A 292 -2.83 24.34 4.85
N ARG A 293 -2.46 23.69 5.97
CA ARG A 293 -3.26 22.65 6.59
C ARG A 293 -4.58 23.18 7.16
N LEU A 294 -4.55 24.30 7.87
CA LEU A 294 -5.76 24.88 8.45
C LEU A 294 -6.62 25.61 7.42
N LEU A 295 -6.02 26.29 6.44
CA LEU A 295 -6.77 26.92 5.36
C LEU A 295 -7.50 25.91 4.48
N HIS A 296 -6.89 24.74 4.21
CA HIS A 296 -7.53 23.69 3.42
C HIS A 296 -8.79 23.12 4.09
N LYS A 297 -8.90 23.20 5.42
CA LYS A 297 -10.10 22.80 6.16
C LYS A 297 -11.29 23.75 5.98
N ILE A 298 -11.08 24.92 5.38
CA ILE A 298 -12.16 25.88 5.11
C ILE A 298 -12.96 25.40 3.88
N PRO A 299 -14.26 25.10 4.02
CA PRO A 299 -15.04 24.55 2.92
C PRO A 299 -15.06 25.45 1.69
N ARG A 300 -14.81 24.86 0.51
CA ARG A 300 -14.85 25.52 -0.80
C ARG A 300 -13.78 26.62 -0.99
N LEU A 301 -12.67 26.57 -0.25
CA LEU A 301 -11.52 27.44 -0.47
C LEU A 301 -10.57 26.81 -1.50
N PRO A 302 -10.40 27.38 -2.71
CA PRO A 302 -9.54 26.78 -3.73
C PRO A 302 -8.05 26.85 -3.36
N MET A 303 -7.26 25.85 -3.77
CA MET A 303 -5.83 25.78 -3.50
C MET A 303 -5.02 26.99 -3.99
N VAL A 304 -5.42 27.58 -5.13
CA VAL A 304 -4.78 28.80 -5.65
C VAL A 304 -4.90 29.96 -4.66
N ILE A 305 -6.06 30.08 -4.00
CA ILE A 305 -6.29 31.12 -2.99
C ILE A 305 -5.46 30.85 -1.73
N ILE A 306 -5.38 29.59 -1.29
CA ILE A 306 -4.54 29.19 -0.16
C ILE A 306 -3.08 29.55 -0.44
N HIS A 307 -2.60 29.26 -1.65
CA HIS A 307 -1.24 29.63 -2.05
C HIS A 307 -1.02 31.14 -2.01
N ASN A 308 -1.91 31.93 -2.59
CA ASN A 308 -1.81 33.40 -2.59
C ASN A 308 -1.80 33.99 -1.17
N LEU A 309 -2.62 33.45 -0.26
CA LEU A 309 -2.62 33.84 1.16
C LEU A 309 -1.28 33.55 1.82
N VAL A 310 -0.76 32.33 1.63
CA VAL A 310 0.53 31.94 2.20
C VAL A 310 1.68 32.76 1.62
N GLU A 311 1.66 33.07 0.32
CA GLU A 311 2.68 33.92 -0.29
C GLU A 311 2.65 35.35 0.26
N ARG A 312 1.45 35.93 0.44
CA ARG A 312 1.27 37.29 0.96
C ARG A 312 1.64 37.41 2.44
N PHE A 313 1.13 36.53 3.28
CA PHE A 313 1.21 36.65 4.74
C PHE A 313 2.33 35.81 5.37
N ARG A 314 2.93 34.88 4.63
CA ARG A 314 4.02 33.96 5.02
C ARG A 314 3.66 32.93 6.08
N HIS A 315 3.04 33.36 7.18
CA HIS A 315 2.73 32.53 8.33
C HIS A 315 1.27 32.68 8.74
N LEU A 316 0.72 31.61 9.33
CA LEU A 316 -0.67 31.54 9.76
C LEU A 316 -1.06 32.65 10.75
N PRO A 317 -0.24 33.02 11.76
CA PRO A 317 -0.62 34.09 12.69
C PRO A 317 -0.91 35.42 11.98
N ASN A 318 -0.14 35.72 10.93
CA ASN A 318 -0.35 36.92 10.11
C ASN A 318 -1.67 36.87 9.34
N ILE A 319 -2.08 35.67 8.88
CA ILE A 319 -3.37 35.47 8.20
C ILE A 319 -4.53 35.63 9.18
N ILE A 320 -4.39 35.09 10.40
CA ILE A 320 -5.40 35.21 11.47
C ILE A 320 -5.58 36.66 11.90
N ALA A 321 -4.48 37.40 12.07
CA ALA A 321 -4.49 38.80 12.46
C ALA A 321 -5.00 39.74 11.36
N ALA A 322 -4.99 39.31 10.09
CA ALA A 322 -5.37 40.14 8.95
C ALA A 322 -6.83 40.65 9.04
N THR A 323 -7.02 41.92 8.69
CA THR A 323 -8.35 42.53 8.54
C THR A 323 -9.04 42.01 7.27
N ILE A 324 -10.37 42.17 7.19
CA ILE A 324 -11.13 41.78 5.98
C ILE A 324 -10.59 42.52 4.75
N HIS A 325 -10.23 43.79 4.89
CA HIS A 325 -9.64 44.59 3.83
C HIS A 325 -8.28 44.04 3.35
N GLN A 326 -7.39 43.67 4.28
CA GLN A 326 -6.10 43.08 3.92
C GLN A 326 -6.22 41.72 3.24
N LEU A 327 -7.25 40.93 3.59
CA LEU A 327 -7.54 39.67 2.92
C LEU A 327 -8.13 39.91 1.52
N ASP A 328 -8.98 40.93 1.35
CA ASP A 328 -9.59 41.33 0.06
C ASP A 328 -8.54 41.86 -0.95
N GLU A 329 -7.42 42.40 -0.48
CA GLU A 329 -6.30 42.81 -1.33
C GLU A 329 -5.52 41.64 -1.97
N VAL A 330 -5.78 40.40 -1.55
CA VAL A 330 -5.09 39.23 -2.10
C VAL A 330 -5.74 38.78 -3.40
N ASP A 331 -4.94 38.53 -4.43
CA ASP A 331 -5.41 38.10 -5.73
C ASP A 331 -6.38 36.92 -5.65
N GLY A 332 -7.59 37.13 -6.20
CA GLY A 332 -8.66 36.12 -6.20
C GLY A 332 -9.47 36.07 -4.91
N ILE A 333 -9.24 36.95 -3.94
CA ILE A 333 -10.08 37.09 -2.74
C ILE A 333 -10.93 38.34 -2.91
N GLY A 334 -12.25 38.15 -2.95
CA GLY A 334 -13.21 39.26 -2.79
C GLY A 334 -13.72 39.32 -1.36
N GLU A 335 -14.40 40.41 -1.01
CA GLU A 335 -14.90 40.67 0.35
C GLU A 335 -15.67 39.50 0.96
N VAL A 336 -16.51 38.83 0.16
CA VAL A 336 -17.29 37.65 0.58
C VAL A 336 -16.37 36.49 0.99
N ARG A 337 -15.30 36.23 0.22
CA ARG A 337 -14.31 35.19 0.55
C ARG A 337 -13.46 35.59 1.75
N ALA A 338 -13.06 36.85 1.85
CA ALA A 338 -12.32 37.36 3.00
C ALA A 338 -13.09 37.14 4.31
N ARG A 339 -14.40 37.45 4.32
CA ARG A 339 -15.30 37.15 5.45
C ARG A 339 -15.39 35.65 5.72
N ALA A 340 -15.60 34.84 4.68
CA ALA A 340 -15.69 33.37 4.82
C ALA A 340 -14.40 32.74 5.37
N ILE A 341 -13.22 33.25 4.99
CA ILE A 341 -11.93 32.80 5.53
C ILE A 341 -11.86 33.14 7.02
N LYS A 342 -12.19 34.38 7.41
CA LYS A 342 -12.11 34.82 8.81
C LYS A 342 -13.08 34.07 9.71
N GLU A 343 -14.31 33.86 9.26
CA GLU A 343 -15.31 33.04 9.95
C GLU A 343 -14.91 31.56 10.00
N GLY A 344 -14.35 31.03 8.92
CA GLY A 344 -13.87 29.66 8.83
C GLY A 344 -12.73 29.39 9.83
N MET A 345 -11.74 30.27 9.89
CA MET A 345 -10.64 30.20 10.84
C MET A 345 -11.13 30.24 12.29
N LYS A 346 -12.04 31.17 12.61
CA LYS A 346 -12.64 31.27 13.94
C LYS A 346 -13.38 29.99 14.33
N ARG A 347 -14.20 29.44 13.42
CA ARG A 347 -14.93 28.19 13.65
C ARG A 347 -13.98 27.02 13.92
N ILE A 348 -12.89 26.92 13.17
CA ILE A 348 -11.88 25.88 13.37
C ILE A 348 -11.20 26.06 14.74
N GLN A 349 -10.85 27.29 15.11
CA GLN A 349 -10.26 27.59 16.42
C GLN A 349 -11.19 27.16 17.57
N ASP A 350 -12.46 27.56 17.52
CA ASP A 350 -13.45 27.23 18.55
C ASP A 350 -13.61 25.71 18.68
N GLN A 351 -13.68 24.99 17.55
CA GLN A 351 -13.80 23.53 17.54
C GLN A 351 -12.57 22.84 18.13
N VAL A 352 -11.37 23.27 17.76
CA VAL A 352 -10.10 22.69 18.23
C VAL A 352 -9.94 22.86 19.74
N LEU A 353 -10.35 24.01 20.29
CA LEU A 353 -10.27 24.25 21.74
C LEU A 353 -11.23 23.35 22.53
N ILE A 354 -12.40 23.04 21.97
CA ILE A 354 -13.36 22.09 22.56
C ILE A 354 -12.79 20.67 22.50
N ASP A 355 -12.33 20.24 21.32
CA ASP A 355 -11.85 18.88 21.08
C ASP A 355 -10.55 18.55 21.84
N ARG A 356 -9.77 19.57 22.23
CA ARG A 356 -8.57 19.39 23.08
C ARG A 356 -8.92 18.99 24.52
N GLN A 357 -10.12 19.35 25.00
CA GLN A 357 -10.55 19.11 26.39
C GLN A 357 -11.25 17.75 26.59
N ILE A 358 -11.56 17.06 25.50
CA ILE A 358 -12.19 15.73 25.45
C ILE A 358 -11.09 14.69 25.22
#